data_AF-A0A6N7M2S5-F1
#
_entry.id   AF-A0A6N7M2S5-F1
#
_cell.length_a   1.000
_cell.length_b   1.000
_cell.length_c   1.000
_cell.angle_alpha   90.00
_cell.angle_beta   90.00
_cell.angle_gamma   90.00
#
_symmetry.space_group_name_H-M   'P 1'
#
loop_
_entity.id
_entity.type
_entity.pdbx_description
1 polymer ?
#
loop_
_entity_poly.entity_id
_entity_poly.type
_entity_poly.pdbx_seq_one_letter_code
_entity_poly.pdbx_strand_id
1 'polypeptide(L)'
;MRGEIVRGAKKLFLKLIENNKKVIVLLFFPGFLFIGLNIFNDYGVHWDEYHNQQFRERWYGYIRDFISKGFLPAPVKNKRMFDLIHGPAFELFLVFIKKKLLNLTDSRDIFLMRHLFTFLLFYSGVFFFYLLSKFHFKSWKIGMLGSLFLILHPRIFPILFIIR
;
A
#
# COMPACT_ATOMS: atom_id res chain seq x y z
N MET A 1 -40.38 30.35 -5.90
CA MET A 1 -40.41 29.55 -4.65
C MET A 1 -39.50 28.32 -4.66
N ARG A 2 -39.62 27.36 -5.60
CA ARG A 2 -38.84 26.10 -5.58
C ARG A 2 -37.31 26.29 -5.55
N GLY A 3 -36.78 27.28 -6.27
CA GLY A 3 -35.34 27.57 -6.34
C GLY A 3 -34.71 28.20 -5.09
N GLU A 4 -35.50 28.79 -4.18
CA GLU A 4 -34.99 29.31 -2.91
C GLU A 4 -34.89 28.24 -1.83
N ILE A 5 -35.88 27.33 -1.82
CA ILE A 5 -35.88 26.15 -0.94
C ILE A 5 -34.67 25.26 -1.24
N VAL A 6 -34.37 25.00 -2.52
CA VAL A 6 -33.20 24.20 -2.92
C VAL A 6 -31.88 24.88 -2.54
N ARG A 7 -31.77 26.20 -2.70
CA ARG A 7 -30.58 26.96 -2.28
C ARG A 7 -30.37 26.93 -0.77
N GLY A 8 -31.46 27.06 0.01
CA GLY A 8 -31.45 26.95 1.47
C GLY A 8 -30.99 25.57 1.94
N ALA A 9 -31.57 24.51 1.38
CA ALA A 9 -31.21 23.12 1.70
C ALA A 9 -29.73 22.82 1.39
N LYS A 10 -29.23 23.26 0.23
CA LYS A 10 -27.80 23.10 -0.15
C LYS A 10 -26.86 23.77 0.86
N LYS A 11 -27.20 24.98 1.31
CA LYS A 11 -26.37 25.74 2.25
C LYS A 11 -26.34 25.08 3.64
N LEU A 12 -27.48 24.57 4.09
CA LEU A 12 -27.59 23.80 5.33
C LEU A 12 -26.76 22.52 5.27
N PHE A 13 -26.86 21.77 4.17
CA PHE A 13 -26.11 20.54 3.95
C PHE A 13 -24.58 20.76 3.96
N LEU A 14 -24.10 21.77 3.24
CA LEU A 14 -22.68 22.13 3.23
C LEU A 14 -22.18 22.52 4.64
N LYS A 15 -22.99 23.26 5.40
CA LYS A 15 -22.65 23.63 6.78
C LYS A 15 -22.54 22.41 7.70
N LEU A 16 -23.43 21.43 7.52
CA LEU A 16 -23.44 20.18 8.28
C LEU A 16 -22.21 19.33 7.97
N ILE A 17 -21.78 19.29 6.71
CA ILE A 17 -20.52 18.65 6.28
C ILE A 17 -19.32 19.35 6.94
N GLU A 18 -19.25 20.67 6.91
CA GLU A 18 -18.12 21.43 7.47
C GLU A 18 -17.98 21.23 8.99
N ASN A 19 -19.10 21.18 9.70
CA ASN A 19 -19.13 20.94 11.15
C ASN A 19 -18.65 19.53 11.51
N ASN A 20 -18.92 18.54 10.65
CA ASN A 20 -18.60 17.13 10.89
C ASN A 20 -17.30 16.66 10.20
N LYS A 21 -16.50 17.56 9.63
CA LYS A 21 -15.28 17.22 8.86
C LYS A 21 -14.33 16.24 9.56
N LYS A 22 -14.16 16.37 10.88
CA LYS A 22 -13.28 15.49 11.67
C LYS A 22 -13.81 14.06 11.69
N VAL A 23 -15.11 13.90 11.91
CA VAL A 23 -15.79 12.60 11.94
C VAL A 23 -15.75 11.93 10.56
N ILE A 24 -16.00 12.70 9.49
CA ILE A 24 -15.96 12.20 8.12
C ILE A 24 -14.58 11.62 7.78
N VAL A 25 -13.51 12.38 8.06
CA VAL A 25 -12.13 11.92 7.82
C VAL A 25 -11.80 10.72 8.71
N LEU A 26 -12.23 10.75 9.98
CA LEU A 26 -11.99 9.68 10.94
C LEU A 26 -12.69 8.38 10.56
N LEU A 27 -13.85 8.42 9.90
CA LEU A 27 -14.56 7.22 9.44
C LEU A 27 -14.04 6.73 8.09
N PHE A 28 -13.59 7.62 7.21
CA PHE A 28 -13.13 7.29 5.87
C PHE A 28 -11.93 6.33 5.88
N PHE A 29 -10.88 6.65 6.64
CA PHE A 29 -9.65 5.86 6.64
C PHE A 29 -9.83 4.46 7.26
N PRO A 30 -10.45 4.29 8.45
CA PRO A 30 -10.77 2.98 8.99
C PRO A 30 -11.73 2.19 8.10
N GLY A 31 -12.72 2.84 7.48
CA GLY A 31 -13.61 2.18 6.52
C GLY A 31 -12.85 1.63 5.31
N PHE A 32 -11.96 2.44 4.73
CA PHE A 32 -11.08 2.02 3.65
C PHE A 32 -10.15 0.86 4.07
N LEU A 33 -9.56 0.93 5.27
CA LEU A 33 -8.74 -0.13 5.82
C LEU A 33 -9.53 -1.43 5.97
N PHE A 34 -10.72 -1.36 6.54
CA PHE A 34 -11.59 -2.52 6.74
C PHE A 34 -11.96 -3.18 5.42
N ILE A 35 -12.34 -2.39 4.41
CA ILE A 35 -12.64 -2.91 3.08
C ILE A 35 -11.41 -3.63 2.50
N GLY A 36 -10.24 -3.00 2.50
CA GLY A 36 -9.04 -3.63 1.95
C GLY A 36 -8.60 -4.89 2.71
N LEU A 37 -8.77 -4.92 4.04
CA LEU A 37 -8.53 -6.12 4.86
C LEU A 37 -9.53 -7.26 4.62
N ASN A 38 -10.69 -7.02 4.03
CA ASN A 38 -11.60 -8.10 3.67
C ASN A 38 -11.29 -8.67 2.29
N ILE A 39 -10.82 -7.83 1.36
CA ILE A 39 -10.63 -8.27 -0.03
C ILE A 39 -9.23 -8.88 -0.23
N PHE A 40 -8.20 -8.53 0.56
CA PHE A 40 -6.79 -8.96 0.33
C PHE A 40 -6.55 -10.47 0.19
N ASN A 41 -7.46 -11.32 0.66
CA ASN A 41 -7.36 -12.78 0.55
C ASN A 41 -7.91 -13.34 -0.77
N ASP A 42 -8.68 -12.56 -1.53
CA ASP A 42 -9.35 -13.02 -2.77
C ASP A 42 -8.47 -12.89 -4.02
N TYR A 43 -7.18 -12.56 -3.87
CA TYR A 43 -6.29 -12.25 -4.98
C TYR A 43 -5.42 -13.44 -5.41
N GLY A 44 -5.28 -13.59 -6.72
CA GLY A 44 -4.41 -14.58 -7.33
C GLY A 44 -2.93 -14.20 -7.24
N VAL A 45 -2.07 -15.22 -7.27
CA VAL A 45 -0.60 -15.08 -7.29
C VAL A 45 -0.12 -14.88 -8.73
N HIS A 46 0.74 -13.89 -8.96
CA HIS A 46 1.32 -13.67 -10.28
C HIS A 46 2.60 -14.48 -10.52
N TRP A 47 2.89 -14.72 -11.81
CA TRP A 47 4.08 -15.45 -12.23
C TRP A 47 5.39 -14.68 -11.94
N ASP A 48 5.37 -13.34 -11.94
CA ASP A 48 6.55 -12.51 -11.63
C ASP A 48 6.96 -12.60 -10.14
N GLU A 49 6.02 -12.96 -9.29
CA GLU A 49 6.18 -13.06 -7.84
C GLU A 49 7.08 -14.22 -7.41
N TYR A 50 7.15 -15.29 -8.20
CA TYR A 50 8.10 -16.39 -8.03
C TYR A 50 9.55 -15.95 -8.31
N HIS A 51 9.76 -15.10 -9.33
CA HIS A 51 11.08 -14.56 -9.64
C HIS A 51 11.58 -13.63 -8.52
N ASN A 52 10.68 -12.87 -7.90
CA ASN A 52 10.99 -12.01 -6.76
C ASN A 52 11.41 -12.81 -5.50
N GLN A 53 10.97 -14.05 -5.33
CA GLN A 53 11.38 -14.89 -4.19
C GLN A 53 12.87 -15.28 -4.24
N GLN A 54 13.38 -15.70 -5.41
CA GLN A 54 14.79 -16.03 -5.55
C GLN A 54 15.70 -14.80 -5.46
N PHE A 55 15.17 -13.61 -5.82
CA PHE A 55 15.83 -12.33 -5.62
C PHE A 55 15.92 -11.95 -4.12
N ARG A 56 14.79 -12.06 -3.40
CA ARG A 56 14.68 -11.84 -1.95
C ARG A 56 15.72 -12.62 -1.14
N GLU A 57 15.79 -13.92 -1.38
CA GLU A 57 16.64 -14.82 -0.59
C GLU A 57 18.13 -14.53 -0.80
N ARG A 58 18.52 -14.16 -2.03
CA ARG A 58 19.90 -13.75 -2.34
C ARG A 58 20.28 -12.45 -1.63
N TRP A 59 19.45 -11.40 -1.74
CA TRP A 59 19.72 -10.12 -1.06
C TRP A 59 19.76 -10.24 0.46
N TYR A 60 18.87 -11.04 1.04
CA TYR A 60 18.93 -11.36 2.46
C TYR A 60 20.24 -12.06 2.83
N GLY A 61 20.71 -13.00 2.01
CA GLY A 61 22.01 -13.64 2.17
C GLY A 61 23.17 -12.65 2.13
N TYR A 62 23.17 -11.73 1.16
CA TYR A 62 24.19 -10.67 1.06
C TYR A 62 24.24 -9.78 2.30
N ILE A 63 23.09 -9.31 2.79
CA ILE A 63 23.05 -8.43 3.95
C ILE A 63 23.41 -9.17 5.24
N ARG A 64 22.92 -10.39 5.42
CA ARG A 64 23.30 -11.22 6.57
C ARG A 64 24.81 -11.44 6.59
N ASP A 65 25.40 -11.80 5.46
CA ASP A 65 26.83 -12.07 5.35
C ASP A 65 27.65 -10.78 5.53
N PHE A 66 27.20 -9.65 5.01
CA PHE A 66 27.81 -8.35 5.26
C PHE A 66 27.80 -7.97 6.76
N ILE A 67 26.65 -8.11 7.43
CA ILE A 67 26.51 -7.78 8.85
C ILE A 67 27.34 -8.73 9.72
N SER A 68 27.37 -10.02 9.39
CA SER A 68 28.06 -11.04 10.20
C SER A 68 29.56 -11.14 9.95
N LYS A 69 30.00 -10.92 8.71
CA LYS A 69 31.39 -11.15 8.28
C LYS A 69 32.14 -9.86 7.94
N GLY A 70 31.46 -8.71 7.85
CA GLY A 70 32.06 -7.40 7.59
C GLY A 70 32.49 -7.15 6.13
N PHE A 71 32.25 -8.11 5.22
CA PHE A 71 32.54 -7.97 3.79
C PHE A 71 31.36 -8.42 2.94
N LEU A 72 31.18 -7.78 1.79
CA LEU A 72 30.20 -8.22 0.80
C LEU A 72 30.71 -9.49 0.13
N PRO A 73 29.99 -10.62 0.16
CA PRO A 73 30.40 -11.80 -0.59
C PRO A 73 30.47 -11.49 -2.08
N ALA A 74 31.41 -12.12 -2.78
CA ALA A 74 31.59 -11.93 -4.21
C ALA A 74 30.24 -12.15 -4.95
N PRO A 75 29.88 -11.28 -5.91
CA PRO A 75 28.60 -11.40 -6.59
C PRO A 75 28.49 -12.78 -7.24
N VAL A 76 27.39 -13.48 -6.97
CA VAL A 76 27.07 -14.79 -7.56
C VAL A 76 27.30 -14.73 -9.07
N LYS A 77 28.12 -15.65 -9.59
CA LYS A 77 28.66 -15.64 -10.96
C LYS A 77 27.59 -15.59 -12.08
N ASN A 78 26.34 -15.91 -11.75
CA ASN A 78 25.17 -15.73 -12.62
C ASN A 78 24.34 -14.52 -12.17
N LYS A 79 24.82 -13.31 -12.50
CA LYS A 79 23.98 -12.11 -12.46
C LYS A 79 22.88 -12.26 -13.51
N ARG A 80 21.65 -12.59 -13.11
CA ARG A 80 20.52 -12.32 -14.00
C ARG A 80 20.34 -10.81 -14.01
N MET A 81 20.26 -10.21 -15.20
CA MET A 81 20.16 -8.75 -15.40
C MET A 81 19.06 -8.11 -14.52
N PHE A 82 18.01 -8.87 -14.21
CA PHE A 82 16.93 -8.52 -13.28
C PHE A 82 17.36 -8.18 -11.85
N ASP A 83 18.45 -8.76 -11.34
CA ASP A 83 18.88 -8.55 -9.94
C ASP A 83 19.46 -7.14 -9.70
N LEU A 84 19.73 -6.37 -10.75
CA LEU A 84 20.33 -5.03 -10.69
C LEU A 84 19.31 -3.90 -10.88
N ILE A 85 18.09 -4.22 -11.34
CA ILE A 85 17.12 -3.22 -11.80
C ILE A 85 16.21 -2.74 -10.66
N HIS A 86 16.05 -3.53 -9.60
CA HIS A 86 15.16 -3.22 -8.49
C HIS A 86 15.90 -3.10 -7.16
N GLY A 87 15.61 -2.04 -6.40
CA GLY A 87 16.15 -1.87 -5.05
C GLY A 87 15.57 -2.92 -4.09
N PRO A 88 16.39 -3.57 -3.24
CA PRO A 88 15.94 -4.69 -2.42
C PRO A 88 15.23 -4.26 -1.12
N ALA A 89 15.10 -2.97 -0.84
CA ALA A 89 14.67 -2.48 0.48
C ALA A 89 13.33 -3.06 0.95
N PHE A 90 12.30 -3.01 0.09
CA PHE A 90 10.99 -3.57 0.42
C PHE A 90 11.01 -5.10 0.50
N GLU A 91 11.73 -5.75 -0.42
CA GLU A 91 11.87 -7.21 -0.44
C GLU A 91 12.59 -7.75 0.82
N LEU A 92 13.59 -7.01 1.32
CA LEU A 92 14.29 -7.32 2.57
C LEU A 92 13.38 -7.13 3.78
N PHE A 93 12.58 -6.07 3.81
CA PHE A 93 11.59 -5.84 4.85
C PHE A 93 10.60 -7.02 4.94
N LEU A 94 10.11 -7.51 3.80
CA LEU A 94 9.23 -8.68 3.76
C LEU A 94 9.93 -9.96 4.27
N VAL A 95 11.20 -10.19 3.89
CA VAL A 95 11.96 -11.35 4.39
C VAL A 95 12.19 -11.26 5.89
N PHE A 96 12.46 -10.06 6.42
CA PHE A 96 12.62 -9.83 7.85
C PHE A 96 11.33 -10.22 8.59
N ILE A 97 10.16 -9.74 8.15
CA ILE A 97 8.89 -10.08 8.79
C ILE A 97 8.60 -11.58 8.69
N LYS A 98 8.77 -12.17 7.51
CA LYS A 98 8.63 -13.61 7.29
C LYS A 98 9.46 -14.42 8.29
N LYS A 99 10.75 -14.09 8.46
CA LYS A 99 11.72 -14.92 9.21
C LYS A 99 11.84 -14.58 10.70
N LYS A 100 11.47 -13.37 11.13
CA LYS A 100 11.68 -12.91 12.51
C LYS A 100 10.39 -12.70 13.29
N LEU A 101 9.29 -12.36 12.60
CA LEU A 101 8.00 -12.14 13.24
C LEU A 101 7.09 -13.37 13.10
N LEU A 102 6.96 -13.92 11.90
CA LEU A 102 5.90 -14.87 11.58
C LEU A 102 6.37 -16.32 11.36
N ASN A 103 7.68 -16.55 11.17
CA ASN A 103 8.27 -17.87 10.86
C ASN A 103 7.53 -18.67 9.78
N LEU A 104 7.06 -17.99 8.72
CA LEU A 104 6.27 -18.62 7.67
C LEU A 104 7.15 -19.49 6.77
N THR A 105 6.75 -20.74 6.59
CA THR A 105 7.40 -21.72 5.70
C THR A 105 6.59 -22.00 4.45
N ASP A 106 5.25 -21.94 4.54
CA ASP A 106 4.35 -22.20 3.43
C ASP A 106 4.36 -21.05 2.40
N SER A 107 4.40 -21.40 1.12
CA SER A 107 4.43 -20.44 0.02
C SER A 107 3.18 -19.58 -0.01
N ARG A 108 2.00 -20.17 0.27
CA ARG A 108 0.73 -19.45 0.28
C ARG A 108 0.72 -18.32 1.30
N ASP A 109 1.12 -18.60 2.53
CA ASP A 109 1.13 -17.60 3.61
C ASP A 109 2.14 -16.48 3.34
N ILE A 110 3.25 -16.77 2.66
CA ILE A 110 4.23 -15.77 2.24
C ILE A 110 3.63 -14.80 1.21
N PHE A 111 2.81 -15.29 0.27
CA PHE A 111 2.12 -14.43 -0.69
C PHE A 111 1.03 -13.59 -0.03
N LEU A 112 0.22 -14.19 0.85
CA LEU A 112 -0.79 -13.45 1.62
C LEU A 112 -0.17 -12.34 2.46
N MET A 113 0.95 -12.64 3.14
CA MET A 113 1.74 -11.65 3.87
C MET A 113 2.18 -10.52 2.93
N ARG A 114 2.72 -10.84 1.75
CA ARG A 114 3.16 -9.83 0.77
C ARG A 114 2.01 -8.94 0.30
N HIS A 115 0.84 -9.50 -0.02
CA HIS A 115 -0.34 -8.72 -0.41
C HIS A 115 -0.78 -7.79 0.71
N LEU A 116 -0.82 -8.29 1.95
CA LEU A 116 -1.16 -7.49 3.11
C LEU A 116 -0.20 -6.31 3.30
N PHE A 117 1.12 -6.54 3.29
CA PHE A 117 2.09 -5.46 3.51
C PHE A 117 2.14 -4.47 2.34
N THR A 118 1.93 -4.92 1.11
CA THR A 118 1.79 -4.04 -0.05
C THR A 118 0.55 -3.16 0.09
N PHE A 119 -0.59 -3.73 0.50
CA PHE A 119 -1.80 -2.97 0.79
C PHE A 119 -1.60 -1.96 1.93
N LEU A 120 -0.96 -2.35 3.04
CA LEU A 120 -0.67 -1.46 4.16
C LEU A 120 0.25 -0.30 3.76
N LEU A 121 1.24 -0.55 2.90
CA LEU A 121 2.11 0.48 2.37
C LEU A 121 1.31 1.47 1.49
N PHE A 122 0.43 0.95 0.63
CA PHE A 122 -0.46 1.79 -0.18
C PHE A 122 -1.42 2.61 0.68
N TYR A 123 -2.08 1.99 1.65
CA TYR A 123 -2.96 2.64 2.62
C TYR A 123 -2.24 3.81 3.32
N SER A 124 -1.01 3.56 3.78
CA SER A 124 -0.17 4.59 4.41
C SER A 124 0.15 5.71 3.42
N GLY A 125 0.47 5.37 2.17
CA GLY A 125 0.69 6.33 1.09
C GLY A 125 -0.51 7.22 0.82
N VAL A 126 -1.73 6.67 0.78
CA VAL A 126 -2.97 7.43 0.63
C VAL A 126 -3.18 8.38 1.81
N PHE A 127 -2.91 7.93 3.04
CA PHE A 127 -3.02 8.78 4.22
C PHE A 127 -2.04 9.97 4.18
N PHE A 128 -0.77 9.74 3.83
CA PHE A 128 0.20 10.82 3.66
C PHE A 128 -0.14 11.73 2.48
N PHE A 129 -0.67 11.18 1.39
CA PHE A 129 -1.15 11.96 0.25
C PHE A 129 -2.32 12.89 0.64
N TYR A 130 -3.25 12.42 1.48
CA TYR A 130 -4.30 13.26 2.05
C TYR A 130 -3.70 14.40 2.89
N LEU A 131 -2.74 14.12 3.77
CA LEU A 131 -2.09 15.13 4.60
C LEU A 131 -1.37 16.18 3.75
N LEU A 132 -0.63 15.73 2.72
CA LEU A 132 0.08 16.59 1.79
C LEU A 132 -0.88 17.48 0.98
N SER A 133 -1.95 16.89 0.45
CA SER A 133 -2.98 17.62 -0.30
C SER A 133 -3.70 18.63 0.57
N LYS A 134 -4.03 18.26 1.81
CA LYS A 134 -4.62 19.18 2.80
C LYS A 134 -3.67 20.33 3.12
N PHE A 135 -2.37 20.06 3.26
CA PHE A 135 -1.36 21.09 3.52
C PHE A 135 -1.22 22.05 2.34
N HIS A 136 -1.14 21.53 1.10
CA HIS A 136 -0.93 22.34 -0.10
C HIS A 136 -2.16 23.17 -0.49
N PHE A 137 -3.33 22.53 -0.59
CA PHE A 137 -4.57 23.18 -1.04
C PHE A 137 -5.35 23.86 0.09
N LYS A 138 -4.89 23.73 1.34
CA LYS A 138 -5.56 24.24 2.57
C LYS A 138 -7.03 23.80 2.70
N SER A 139 -7.41 22.73 2.00
CA SER A 139 -8.78 22.25 1.90
C SER A 139 -8.84 20.75 2.13
N TRP A 140 -9.59 20.35 3.16
CA TRP A 140 -9.78 18.94 3.50
C TRP A 140 -10.59 18.19 2.44
N LYS A 141 -11.53 18.88 1.76
CA LYS A 141 -12.36 18.29 0.69
C LYS A 141 -11.52 17.91 -0.53
N ILE A 142 -10.62 18.81 -0.94
CA ILE A 142 -9.71 18.56 -2.07
C ILE A 142 -8.77 17.39 -1.73
N GLY A 143 -8.25 17.35 -0.50
CA GLY A 143 -7.44 16.22 -0.04
C GLY A 143 -8.20 14.88 -0.05
N MET A 144 -9.45 14.86 0.43
CA MET A 144 -10.26 13.64 0.40
C MET A 144 -10.61 13.22 -1.03
N LEU A 145 -10.97 14.17 -1.89
CA LEU A 145 -11.33 13.90 -3.28
C LEU A 145 -10.13 13.37 -4.09
N GLY A 146 -8.94 13.94 -3.88
CA GLY A 146 -7.70 13.42 -4.46
C GLY A 146 -7.38 12.01 -3.95
N SER A 147 -7.57 11.75 -2.65
CA SER A 147 -7.36 10.41 -2.08
C SER A 147 -8.33 9.38 -2.64
N LEU A 148 -9.60 9.78 -2.85
CA LEU A 148 -10.60 8.93 -3.47
C LEU A 148 -10.23 8.60 -4.92
N PHE A 149 -9.77 9.58 -5.71
CA PHE A 149 -9.29 9.32 -7.07
C PHE A 149 -8.06 8.40 -7.10
N LEU A 150 -7.16 8.54 -6.13
CA LEU A 150 -6.00 7.66 -6.01
C LEU A 150 -6.41 6.22 -5.72
N ILE A 151 -7.38 6.01 -4.82
CA ILE A 151 -7.93 4.69 -4.49
C ILE A 151 -8.67 4.07 -5.69
N LEU A 152 -9.49 4.86 -6.39
CA LEU A 152 -10.30 4.39 -7.53
C LEU A 152 -9.50 4.27 -8.83
N HIS A 153 -8.21 4.59 -8.82
CA HIS A 153 -7.42 4.62 -10.05
C HIS A 153 -7.25 3.19 -10.62
N PRO A 154 -7.73 2.92 -11.85
CA PRO A 154 -7.83 1.58 -12.41
C PRO A 154 -6.48 0.94 -12.78
N ARG A 155 -5.35 1.67 -12.72
CA ARG A 155 -4.01 1.07 -12.87
C ARG A 155 -3.36 0.68 -11.53
N ILE A 156 -3.81 1.26 -10.42
CA ILE A 156 -3.31 0.92 -9.09
C ILE A 156 -4.08 -0.27 -8.54
N PHE A 157 -5.38 -0.37 -8.86
CA PHE A 157 -6.20 -1.50 -8.47
C PHE A 157 -5.62 -2.84 -8.94
N PRO A 158 -5.31 -3.09 -10.23
CA PRO A 158 -4.77 -4.36 -10.71
C PRO A 158 -3.40 -4.73 -10.14
N ILE A 159 -2.53 -3.73 -9.89
CA ILE A 159 -1.21 -4.00 -9.30
C ILE A 159 -1.27 -4.23 -7.78
N LEU A 160 -2.35 -3.79 -7.13
CA LEU A 160 -2.72 -4.20 -5.78
C LEU A 160 -3.46 -5.56 -5.79
N PHE A 161 -4.27 -5.80 -6.83
CA PHE A 161 -5.45 -6.66 -6.82
C PHE A 161 -5.81 -7.14 -8.24
N ILE A 162 -5.25 -8.26 -8.70
CA ILE A 162 -5.72 -8.89 -9.95
C ILE A 162 -6.84 -9.88 -9.68
N ILE A 163 -7.95 -9.55 -10.33
CA ILE A 163 -9.17 -10.32 -10.51
C ILE A 163 -8.96 -11.18 -11.75
N ARG A 164 -9.24 -12.48 -11.59
CA ARG A 164 -9.38 -13.56 -12.58
C ARG A 164 -8.94 -13.30 -14.02
#